data_AF-A0A150WYU4-F1
#
_entry.id   AF-A0A150WYU4-F1
#
_cell.length_a   1.000
_cell.length_b   1.000
_cell.length_c   1.000
_cell.angle_alpha   90.00
_cell.angle_beta   90.00
_cell.angle_gamma   90.00
#
_symmetry.space_group_name_H-M   'P 1'
#
loop_
_entity.id
_entity.type
_entity.pdbx_description
1 polymer ?
#
loop_
_entity_poly.entity_id
_entity_poly.type
_entity_poly.pdbx_seq_one_letter_code
_entity_poly.pdbx_strand_id
1 'polypeptide(L)'
;MKKIYLLLIFLITLSACDEGGILITVPSVGNYEFTINSDEANSSANNSYTAERLVDPSALFTEDSELIKNITLNQLTYEISGYSGTVGNDVLMSLSLSTELNGTTTEVLSVAGITLANGLFTAFESGNASSQLTAAQVASLEAIIDNQEPFNLIVTAGFDKDIESDFTVEVVWDITASISQNTD
;
A
#
# COMPACT_ATOMS: atom_id res chain seq x y z
N MET A 1 10.34 -12.73 33.82
CA MET A 1 10.03 -12.67 32.38
C MET A 1 10.97 -11.65 31.76
N LYS A 2 11.86 -12.09 30.88
CA LYS A 2 12.98 -11.30 30.34
C LYS A 2 12.47 -10.57 29.09
N LYS A 3 12.46 -9.23 29.09
CA LYS A 3 12.16 -8.42 27.91
C LYS A 3 13.41 -8.38 27.03
N ILE A 4 13.33 -8.98 25.84
CA ILE A 4 14.34 -8.86 24.79
C ILE A 4 14.06 -7.53 24.09
N TYR A 5 14.93 -6.55 24.30
CA TYR A 5 14.95 -5.33 23.51
C TYR A 5 15.65 -5.65 22.19
N LEU A 6 14.88 -5.65 21.09
CA LEU A 6 15.40 -5.74 19.74
C LEU A 6 16.10 -4.40 19.43
N LEU A 7 17.42 -4.45 19.33
CA LEU A 7 18.27 -3.32 18.98
C LEU A 7 18.14 -3.07 17.46
N LEU A 8 17.33 -2.08 17.07
CA LEU A 8 17.26 -1.60 15.69
C LEU A 8 18.52 -0.76 15.41
N ILE A 9 19.38 -1.22 14.51
CA ILE A 9 20.59 -0.49 14.11
C ILE A 9 20.15 0.53 13.05
N PHE A 10 19.94 1.78 13.47
CA PHE A 10 19.68 2.93 12.58
C PHE A 10 21.00 3.31 11.89
N LEU A 11 21.08 3.11 10.57
CA LEU A 11 22.20 3.58 9.75
C LEU A 11 21.90 5.02 9.30
N ILE A 12 22.36 6.00 10.07
CA ILE A 12 22.18 7.43 9.77
C ILE A 12 23.22 7.86 8.73
N THR A 13 22.81 8.07 7.48
CA THR A 13 23.66 8.72 6.46
C THR A 13 23.44 10.23 6.50
N LEU A 14 24.38 10.98 7.05
CA LEU A 14 24.36 12.45 7.09
C LEU A 14 24.75 13.01 5.71
N SER A 15 23.83 13.63 4.98
CA SER A 15 24.14 14.39 3.76
C SER A 15 23.94 15.90 3.98
N ALA A 16 25.04 16.63 3.76
CA ALA A 16 25.19 18.07 3.50
C ALA A 16 24.28 19.08 4.24
N CYS A 17 24.92 19.89 5.06
CA CYS A 17 24.43 21.11 5.69
C CYS A 17 24.19 22.21 4.64
N ASP A 18 22.92 22.47 4.31
CA ASP A 18 22.48 23.77 3.78
C ASP A 18 21.81 24.54 4.95
N GLU A 19 21.57 25.84 4.78
CA GLU A 19 21.23 26.85 5.81
C GLU A 19 19.88 26.65 6.55
N GLY A 20 19.38 25.42 6.68
CA GLY A 20 18.05 25.04 7.20
C GLY A 20 17.99 23.75 8.04
N GLY A 21 19.08 23.37 8.72
CA GLY A 21 19.12 22.20 9.63
C GLY A 21 19.64 20.91 8.99
N ILE A 22 19.71 19.83 9.78
CA ILE A 22 20.13 18.50 9.29
C ILE A 22 18.91 17.79 8.73
N LEU A 23 19.00 17.28 7.50
CA LEU A 23 18.02 16.35 6.95
C LEU A 23 18.39 14.92 7.37
N ILE A 24 17.44 14.23 8.00
CA ILE A 24 17.53 12.80 8.28
C ILE A 24 16.51 12.04 7.44
N THR A 25 16.81 10.79 7.12
CA THR A 25 15.86 9.88 6.49
C THR A 25 15.29 8.93 7.53
N VAL A 26 13.96 8.79 7.53
CA VAL A 26 13.23 7.91 8.45
C VAL A 26 12.40 6.93 7.62
N PRO A 27 12.73 5.63 7.66
CA PRO A 27 11.93 4.61 6.98
C PRO A 27 10.65 4.32 7.77
N SER A 28 9.57 4.00 7.06
CA SER A 28 8.31 3.54 7.65
C SER A 28 7.59 2.55 6.74
N VAL A 29 6.66 1.79 7.31
CA VAL A 29 5.85 0.80 6.59
C VAL A 29 4.37 0.99 6.94
N GLY A 30 3.55 1.27 5.94
CA GLY A 30 2.08 1.25 6.06
C GLY A 30 1.51 -0.09 5.60
N ASN A 31 0.62 -0.71 6.39
CA ASN A 31 -0.01 -1.99 6.06
C ASN A 31 -1.54 -1.86 6.13
N TYR A 32 -2.22 -2.25 5.05
CA TYR A 32 -3.67 -2.07 4.89
C TYR A 32 -4.33 -3.35 4.37
N GLU A 33 -5.12 -4.00 5.22
CA GLU A 33 -5.83 -5.23 4.88
C GLU A 33 -7.27 -4.98 4.43
N PHE A 34 -7.68 -5.67 3.37
CA PHE A 34 -9.03 -5.64 2.83
C PHE A 34 -9.56 -7.07 2.74
N THR A 35 -10.72 -7.33 3.34
CA THR A 35 -11.41 -8.61 3.17
C THR A 35 -12.31 -8.51 1.96
N ILE A 36 -12.09 -9.36 0.97
CA ILE A 36 -12.97 -9.49 -0.19
C ILE A 36 -14.02 -10.54 0.15
N ASN A 37 -15.29 -10.12 0.18
CA ASN A 37 -16.39 -11.03 0.46
C ASN A 37 -16.95 -11.62 -0.83
N SER A 38 -17.04 -12.96 -0.91
CA SER A 38 -17.50 -13.66 -2.11
C SER A 38 -18.96 -13.42 -2.40
N ASP A 39 -19.81 -13.34 -1.38
CA ASP A 39 -21.25 -13.15 -1.57
C ASP A 39 -21.53 -11.75 -2.13
N GLU A 40 -20.85 -10.73 -1.62
CA GLU A 40 -20.93 -9.35 -2.13
C GLU A 40 -20.36 -9.24 -3.55
N ALA A 41 -19.20 -9.85 -3.81
CA ALA A 41 -18.61 -9.87 -5.15
C ALA A 41 -19.54 -10.52 -6.18
N ASN A 42 -20.01 -11.75 -5.91
CA ASN A 42 -20.82 -12.56 -6.84
C ASN A 42 -22.25 -12.01 -7.01
N SER A 43 -22.77 -11.24 -6.05
CA SER A 43 -24.08 -10.60 -6.16
C SER A 43 -24.04 -9.26 -6.92
N SER A 44 -22.84 -8.69 -7.11
CA SER A 44 -22.67 -7.48 -7.91
C SER A 44 -22.86 -7.75 -9.41
N ALA A 45 -23.27 -6.73 -10.16
CA ALA A 45 -23.56 -6.89 -11.59
C ALA A 45 -22.35 -7.30 -12.45
N ASN A 46 -21.13 -7.07 -11.96
CA ASN A 46 -19.89 -7.26 -12.72
C ASN A 46 -18.92 -8.23 -12.04
N ASN A 47 -19.37 -9.03 -11.07
CA ASN A 47 -18.49 -9.85 -10.24
C ASN A 47 -17.31 -9.03 -9.69
N SER A 48 -17.63 -7.97 -8.96
CA SER A 48 -16.68 -6.99 -8.43
C SER A 48 -16.97 -6.66 -6.97
N TYR A 49 -15.91 -6.36 -6.23
CA TYR A 49 -15.95 -5.93 -4.84
C TYR A 49 -15.15 -4.64 -4.69
N THR A 50 -15.71 -3.67 -3.97
CA THR A 50 -15.01 -2.42 -3.64
C THR A 50 -15.06 -2.20 -2.14
N ALA A 51 -13.91 -1.94 -1.54
CA ALA A 51 -13.79 -1.54 -0.15
C ALA A 51 -12.84 -0.35 0.00
N GLU A 52 -13.06 0.43 1.04
CA GLU A 52 -12.25 1.60 1.34
C GLU A 52 -11.77 1.59 2.80
N ARG A 53 -10.63 2.23 3.02
CA ARG A 53 -10.05 2.42 4.35
C ARG A 53 -9.47 3.82 4.46
N LEU A 54 -9.78 4.50 5.56
CA LEU A 54 -9.15 5.76 5.88
C LEU A 54 -7.66 5.52 6.22
N VAL A 55 -6.79 6.24 5.53
CA VAL A 55 -5.36 6.31 5.80
C VAL A 55 -5.06 7.64 6.46
N ASP A 56 -4.33 7.60 7.56
CA ASP A 56 -3.80 8.77 8.25
C ASP A 56 -2.27 8.81 8.07
N PRO A 57 -1.75 9.65 7.15
CA PRO A 57 -0.32 9.74 6.90
C PRO A 57 0.49 10.16 8.14
N SER A 58 -0.12 10.94 9.05
CA SER A 58 0.55 11.40 10.26
C SER A 58 0.86 10.24 11.22
N ALA A 59 0.12 9.13 11.11
CA ALA A 59 0.37 7.92 11.89
C ALA A 59 1.50 7.06 11.33
N LEU A 60 2.02 7.37 10.13
CA LEU A 60 3.13 6.62 9.51
C LEU A 60 4.47 7.03 10.07
N PHE A 61 4.60 8.23 10.65
CA PHE A 61 5.85 8.73 11.23
C PHE A 61 5.61 9.16 12.68
N THR A 62 6.65 9.07 13.50
CA THR A 62 6.55 9.50 14.91
C THR A 62 6.87 10.97 15.10
N GLU A 63 7.51 11.55 14.10
CA GLU A 63 7.94 12.93 14.00
C GLU A 63 6.77 13.84 13.65
N ASP A 64 6.90 15.11 14.01
CA ASP A 64 5.91 16.12 13.67
C ASP A 64 5.78 16.25 12.15
N SER A 65 4.55 16.19 11.65
CA SER A 65 4.20 16.39 10.25
C SER A 65 4.80 17.68 9.66
N GLU A 66 4.99 18.75 10.45
CA GLU A 66 5.59 20.00 9.99
C GLU A 66 7.10 19.88 9.66
N LEU A 67 7.77 18.87 10.21
CA LEU A 67 9.18 18.60 9.99
C LEU A 67 9.43 17.70 8.78
N ILE A 68 8.41 16.98 8.32
CA ILE A 68 8.47 16.15 7.12
C ILE A 68 8.55 17.07 5.91
N LYS A 69 9.60 16.89 5.09
CA LYS A 69 9.86 17.70 3.89
C LYS A 69 9.46 17.01 2.60
N ASN A 70 9.61 15.70 2.57
CA ASN A 70 9.15 14.84 1.48
C ASN A 70 9.02 13.40 1.96
N ILE A 71 8.25 12.64 1.23
CA ILE A 71 8.07 11.20 1.37
C ILE A 71 8.38 10.56 0.03
N THR A 72 9.26 9.58 0.07
CA THR A 72 9.60 8.74 -1.06
C THR A 72 8.92 7.38 -0.89
N LEU A 73 8.25 6.91 -1.93
CA LEU A 73 7.75 5.54 -1.99
C LEU A 73 8.86 4.63 -2.50
N ASN A 74 9.43 3.84 -1.60
CA ASN A 74 10.45 2.86 -1.95
C ASN A 74 9.82 1.67 -2.70
N GLN A 75 8.68 1.19 -2.19
CA GLN A 75 7.97 0.05 -2.75
C GLN A 75 6.48 0.08 -2.40
N LEU A 76 5.64 -0.29 -3.37
CA LEU A 76 4.25 -0.69 -3.16
C LEU A 76 4.16 -2.19 -3.45
N THR A 77 3.68 -2.97 -2.49
CA THR A 77 3.33 -4.37 -2.70
C THR A 77 1.88 -4.63 -2.32
N TYR A 78 1.34 -5.71 -2.87
CA TYR A 78 0.14 -6.32 -2.34
C TYR A 78 0.33 -7.82 -2.21
N GLU A 79 -0.39 -8.40 -1.26
CA GLU A 79 -0.43 -9.82 -0.99
C GLU A 79 -1.88 -10.29 -1.00
N ILE A 80 -2.14 -11.41 -1.67
CA ILE A 80 -3.44 -12.08 -1.64
C ILE A 80 -3.27 -13.38 -0.89
N SER A 81 -4.10 -13.59 0.13
CA SER A 81 -4.04 -14.76 0.99
C SER A 81 -5.43 -15.26 1.38
N GLY A 82 -5.53 -16.54 1.73
CA GLY A 82 -6.75 -17.14 2.27
C GLY A 82 -7.79 -17.60 1.23
N TYR A 83 -7.56 -17.40 -0.07
CA TYR A 83 -8.48 -17.90 -1.09
C TYR A 83 -8.52 -19.44 -1.13
N SER A 84 -9.72 -19.98 -1.07
CA SER A 84 -10.01 -21.42 -0.99
C SER A 84 -11.03 -21.80 -2.05
N GLY A 85 -10.54 -22.10 -3.25
CA GLY A 85 -11.36 -22.58 -4.36
C GLY A 85 -11.26 -24.09 -4.61
N THR A 86 -12.08 -24.57 -5.53
CA THR A 86 -12.02 -25.91 -6.10
C THR A 86 -10.79 -26.04 -6.99
N VAL A 87 -10.00 -27.11 -6.81
CA VAL A 87 -8.80 -27.36 -7.63
C VAL A 87 -9.17 -27.46 -9.12
N GLY A 88 -8.48 -26.68 -9.96
CA GLY A 88 -8.72 -26.62 -11.40
C GLY A 88 -9.85 -25.68 -11.81
N ASN A 89 -10.43 -24.93 -10.86
CA ASN A 89 -11.43 -23.89 -11.10
C ASN A 89 -10.84 -22.48 -10.90
N ASP A 90 -9.65 -22.22 -11.45
CA ASP A 90 -8.95 -20.96 -11.21
C ASP A 90 -9.76 -19.74 -11.72
N VAL A 91 -9.79 -18.66 -10.94
CA VAL A 91 -10.47 -17.40 -11.27
C VAL A 91 -9.42 -16.37 -11.69
N LEU A 92 -9.69 -15.58 -12.71
CA LEU A 92 -8.85 -14.43 -13.06
C LEU A 92 -9.40 -13.18 -12.40
N MET A 93 -8.55 -12.57 -11.57
CA MET A 93 -8.83 -11.32 -10.87
C MET A 93 -8.14 -10.13 -11.55
N SER A 94 -8.83 -9.00 -11.57
CA SER A 94 -8.24 -7.68 -11.69
C SER A 94 -8.29 -6.96 -10.35
N LEU A 95 -7.24 -6.19 -10.05
CA LEU A 95 -7.08 -5.40 -8.84
C LEU A 95 -6.76 -3.96 -9.23
N SER A 96 -7.55 -3.02 -8.73
CA SER A 96 -7.28 -1.59 -8.78
C SER A 96 -7.09 -1.05 -7.37
N LEU A 97 -6.06 -0.22 -7.18
CA LEU A 97 -5.88 0.60 -6.00
C LEU A 97 -6.05 2.05 -6.40
N SER A 98 -6.93 2.75 -5.71
CA SER A 98 -7.14 4.19 -5.88
C SER A 98 -7.03 4.89 -4.55
N THR A 99 -6.73 6.18 -4.59
CA THR A 99 -6.86 7.08 -3.45
C THR A 99 -7.99 8.05 -3.71
N GLU A 100 -8.68 8.48 -2.66
CA GLU A 100 -9.59 9.61 -2.73
C GLU A 100 -9.22 10.64 -1.67
N LEU A 101 -8.88 11.85 -2.14
CA LEU A 101 -8.58 13.01 -1.31
C LEU A 101 -9.42 14.18 -1.81
N ASN A 102 -10.17 14.81 -0.90
CA ASN A 102 -11.01 15.97 -1.20
C ASN A 102 -11.98 15.74 -2.39
N GLY A 103 -12.55 14.53 -2.47
CA GLY A 103 -13.47 14.11 -3.54
C GLY A 103 -12.83 13.86 -4.91
N THR A 104 -11.50 13.87 -4.99
CA THR A 104 -10.75 13.53 -6.20
C THR A 104 -10.20 12.11 -6.08
N THR A 105 -10.68 11.21 -6.93
CA THR A 105 -10.17 9.84 -7.02
C THR A 105 -8.98 9.75 -7.99
N THR A 106 -7.86 9.22 -7.52
CA THR A 106 -6.66 8.98 -8.33
C THR A 106 -6.30 7.50 -8.32
N GLU A 107 -6.24 6.88 -9.51
CA GLU A 107 -5.77 5.50 -9.63
C GLU A 107 -4.26 5.43 -9.39
N VAL A 108 -3.86 4.58 -8.46
CA VAL A 108 -2.45 4.33 -8.09
C VAL A 108 -1.94 3.08 -8.78
N LEU A 109 -2.78 2.04 -8.88
CA LEU A 109 -2.40 0.75 -9.44
C LEU A 109 -3.58 0.14 -10.18
N SER A 110 -3.29 -0.54 -11.28
CA SER A 110 -4.23 -1.39 -12.00
C SER A 110 -3.50 -2.63 -12.51
N VAL A 111 -3.88 -3.80 -12.01
CA VAL A 111 -3.31 -5.10 -12.39
C VAL A 111 -4.45 -6.02 -12.82
N ALA A 112 -4.22 -6.81 -13.87
CA ALA A 112 -5.19 -7.78 -14.36
C ALA A 112 -4.54 -9.15 -14.60
N GLY A 113 -5.37 -10.20 -14.60
CA GLY A 113 -4.92 -11.56 -14.86
C GLY A 113 -4.25 -12.24 -13.67
N ILE A 114 -4.56 -11.79 -12.45
CA ILE A 114 -4.11 -12.46 -11.23
C ILE A 114 -4.90 -13.76 -11.10
N THR A 115 -4.24 -14.91 -11.27
CA THR A 115 -4.89 -16.21 -11.14
C THR A 115 -5.11 -16.55 -9.68
N LEU A 116 -6.36 -16.57 -9.21
CA LEU A 116 -6.76 -17.08 -7.89
C LEU A 116 -6.92 -18.61 -7.95
N ALA A 117 -6.11 -19.31 -7.16
CA ALA A 117 -6.11 -20.78 -7.05
C ALA A 117 -6.16 -21.21 -5.58
N ASN A 118 -6.60 -22.45 -5.32
CA ASN A 118 -6.73 -22.94 -3.94
C ASN A 118 -5.42 -22.84 -3.13
N GLY A 119 -5.46 -22.17 -1.97
CA GLY A 119 -4.29 -21.98 -1.12
C GLY A 119 -3.26 -21.00 -1.70
N LEU A 120 -3.69 -20.17 -2.66
CA LEU A 120 -2.81 -19.19 -3.29
C LEU A 120 -2.32 -18.16 -2.28
N PHE A 121 -1.02 -17.94 -2.37
CA PHE A 121 -0.32 -16.77 -1.88
C PHE A 121 0.27 -16.09 -3.11
N THR A 122 -0.26 -14.93 -3.48
CA THR A 122 0.37 -14.10 -4.52
C THR A 122 0.84 -12.82 -3.87
N ALA A 123 2.15 -12.71 -3.69
CA ALA A 123 2.81 -11.46 -3.37
C ALA A 123 3.30 -10.81 -4.66
N PHE A 124 3.13 -9.51 -4.75
CA PHE A 124 3.82 -8.69 -5.73
C PHE A 124 5.34 -8.74 -5.48
N GLU A 125 6.11 -9.30 -6.42
CA GLU A 125 7.56 -9.40 -6.28
C GLU A 125 8.27 -8.16 -6.85
N SER A 126 9.30 -7.69 -6.13
CA SER A 126 10.24 -6.68 -6.63
C SER A 126 10.92 -7.18 -7.91
N GLY A 127 10.80 -6.41 -9.01
CA GLY A 127 11.45 -6.74 -10.29
C GLY A 127 10.55 -7.38 -11.35
N ASN A 128 9.27 -7.62 -11.08
CA ASN A 128 8.30 -7.96 -12.12
C ASN A 128 7.88 -6.70 -12.90
N ALA A 129 8.13 -6.66 -14.22
CA ALA A 129 7.86 -5.49 -15.05
C ALA A 129 6.36 -5.17 -15.19
N SER A 130 5.48 -6.17 -15.02
CA SER A 130 4.01 -5.98 -14.97
C SER A 130 3.52 -5.43 -13.63
N SER A 131 4.43 -5.35 -12.67
CA SER A 131 4.16 -4.95 -11.30
C SER A 131 4.65 -3.52 -11.04
N GLN A 132 5.73 -3.06 -11.67
CA GLN A 132 6.29 -1.72 -11.40
C GLN A 132 5.29 -0.57 -11.65
N LEU A 133 5.09 0.26 -10.62
CA LEU A 133 4.41 1.53 -10.75
C LEU A 133 5.14 2.42 -11.76
N THR A 134 4.37 3.14 -12.58
CA THR A 134 4.92 4.20 -13.41
C THR A 134 5.41 5.36 -12.53
N ALA A 135 6.37 6.13 -13.02
CA ALA A 135 6.85 7.33 -12.31
C ALA A 135 5.71 8.31 -11.98
N ALA A 136 4.66 8.38 -12.81
CA ALA A 136 3.50 9.22 -12.55
C ALA A 136 2.64 8.69 -11.39
N GLN A 137 2.47 7.37 -11.28
CA GLN A 137 1.75 6.75 -10.16
C GLN A 137 2.51 6.91 -8.84
N VAL A 138 3.84 6.71 -8.87
CA VAL A 138 4.72 6.94 -7.71
C VAL A 138 4.59 8.40 -7.24
N ALA A 139 4.80 9.36 -8.13
CA ALA A 139 4.73 10.78 -7.78
C ALA A 139 3.33 11.20 -7.29
N SER A 140 2.26 10.60 -7.82
CA SER A 140 0.90 10.89 -7.36
C SER A 140 0.67 10.39 -5.95
N LEU A 141 1.10 9.16 -5.63
CA LEU A 141 0.97 8.61 -4.28
C LEU A 141 1.86 9.37 -3.28
N GLU A 142 3.11 9.66 -3.65
CA GLU A 142 4.02 10.48 -2.83
C GLU A 142 3.40 11.84 -2.51
N ALA A 143 2.86 12.55 -3.51
CA ALA A 143 2.21 13.85 -3.31
C ALA A 143 0.99 13.79 -2.38
N ILE A 144 0.21 12.70 -2.44
CA ILE A 144 -0.95 12.50 -1.58
C ILE A 144 -0.52 12.25 -0.12
N ILE A 145 0.49 11.42 0.09
CA ILE A 145 1.01 11.15 1.44
C ILE A 145 1.72 12.41 1.98
N ASP A 146 2.46 13.15 1.14
CA ASP A 146 3.15 14.40 1.49
C ASP A 146 2.21 15.51 1.94
N ASN A 147 0.95 15.49 1.49
CA ASN A 147 -0.04 16.45 1.97
C ASN A 147 -0.38 16.26 3.45
N GLN A 148 -0.02 15.12 4.06
CA GLN A 148 -0.26 14.79 5.47
C GLN A 148 -1.73 14.84 5.92
N GLU A 149 -2.67 14.94 4.97
CA GLU A 149 -4.10 14.90 5.22
C GLU A 149 -4.63 13.46 5.14
N PRO A 150 -5.59 13.07 6.00
CA PRO A 150 -6.25 11.78 5.85
C PRO A 150 -6.96 11.63 4.50
N PHE A 151 -6.85 10.45 3.89
CA PHE A 151 -7.45 10.13 2.60
C PHE A 151 -7.98 8.69 2.58
N ASN A 152 -8.88 8.38 1.65
CA ASN A 152 -9.37 7.00 1.51
C ASN A 152 -8.46 6.22 0.56
N LEU A 153 -7.95 5.07 1.01
CA LEU A 153 -7.41 4.04 0.14
C LEU A 153 -8.55 3.10 -0.27
N ILE A 154 -8.77 2.99 -1.58
CA ILE A 154 -9.85 2.23 -2.18
C ILE A 154 -9.26 1.04 -2.93
N VAL A 155 -9.74 -0.15 -2.58
CA VAL A 155 -9.46 -1.40 -3.30
C VAL A 155 -10.69 -1.77 -4.10
N THR A 156 -10.49 -2.02 -5.40
CA THR A 156 -11.52 -2.64 -6.25
C THR A 156 -10.96 -3.91 -6.85
N ALA A 157 -11.63 -5.04 -6.59
CA ALA A 157 -11.33 -6.32 -7.20
C ALA A 157 -12.44 -6.68 -8.19
N GLY A 158 -12.08 -7.14 -9.38
CA GLY A 158 -13.01 -7.68 -10.38
C GLY A 158 -12.64 -9.11 -10.74
N PHE A 159 -13.64 -9.92 -11.10
CA PHE A 159 -13.47 -11.34 -11.36
C PHE A 159 -14.10 -11.74 -12.69
N ASP A 160 -13.45 -12.64 -13.42
CA ASP A 160 -13.98 -13.17 -14.68
C ASP A 160 -15.17 -14.14 -14.49
N LYS A 161 -15.34 -14.66 -13.27
CA LYS A 161 -16.44 -15.52 -12.82
C LYS A 161 -16.57 -15.47 -11.29
N ASP A 162 -17.60 -16.13 -10.77
CA ASP A 162 -17.87 -16.18 -9.34
C ASP A 162 -16.70 -16.78 -8.54
N ILE A 163 -16.41 -16.17 -7.39
CA ILE A 163 -15.40 -16.64 -6.43
C ILE A 163 -16.03 -17.53 -5.36
N GLU A 164 -15.30 -18.55 -4.91
CA GLU A 164 -15.82 -19.62 -4.05
C GLU A 164 -15.61 -19.38 -2.55
N SER A 165 -14.76 -18.42 -2.18
CA SER A 165 -14.52 -18.05 -0.78
C SER A 165 -14.12 -16.59 -0.64
N ASP A 166 -14.35 -16.06 0.56
CA ASP A 166 -13.70 -14.85 1.03
C ASP A 166 -12.18 -15.01 1.03
N PHE A 167 -11.47 -13.89 0.90
CA PHE A 167 -10.00 -13.84 1.00
C PHE A 167 -9.53 -12.44 1.38
N THR A 168 -8.25 -12.29 1.67
CA THR A 168 -7.65 -11.02 2.08
C THR A 168 -6.71 -10.49 1.00
N VAL A 169 -6.79 -9.19 0.75
CA VAL A 169 -5.78 -8.40 0.04
C VAL A 169 -5.11 -7.49 1.05
N GLU A 170 -3.82 -7.71 1.31
CA GLU A 170 -2.99 -6.78 2.08
C GLU A 170 -2.24 -5.86 1.11
N VAL A 171 -2.23 -4.56 1.37
CA VAL A 171 -1.46 -3.57 0.63
C VAL A 171 -0.40 -3.01 1.57
N VAL A 172 0.86 -3.06 1.15
CA VAL A 172 2.01 -2.62 1.95
C VAL A 172 2.76 -1.51 1.22
N TRP A 173 3.02 -0.42 1.94
CA TRP A 173 3.79 0.72 1.47
C TRP A 173 5.09 0.79 2.25
N ASP A 174 6.21 0.58 1.57
CA ASP A 174 7.55 0.89 2.08
C ASP A 174 7.89 2.31 1.67
N ILE A 175 8.05 3.21 2.65
CA ILE A 175 8.25 4.63 2.43
C ILE A 175 9.42 5.16 3.26
N THR A 176 10.02 6.25 2.79
CA THR A 176 11.05 6.99 3.52
C THR A 176 10.66 8.46 3.60
N ALA A 177 10.58 9.04 4.79
CA ALA A 177 10.47 10.48 4.96
C ALA A 177 11.85 11.13 5.04
N SER A 178 12.01 12.29 4.41
CA SER A 178 13.08 13.25 4.72
C SER A 178 12.57 14.24 5.75
N ILE A 179 13.26 14.35 6.88
CA ILE A 179 12.83 15.13 8.04
C ILE A 179 13.89 16.17 8.37
N SER A 180 13.46 17.42 8.54
CA SER A 180 14.33 18.49 9.04
C SER A 180 14.44 18.41 10.56
N GLN A 181 15.64 18.16 11.08
CA GLN A 181 15.95 18.31 12.49
C GLN A 181 16.54 19.70 12.76
N ASN A 182 15.93 20.40 13.73
CA ASN A 182 16.54 21.56 14.35
C ASN A 182 17.72 21.09 15.22
N THR A 183 18.88 21.72 15.04
CA THR A 183 20.12 21.40 15.76
C THR A 183 20.31 22.25 17.02
N ASP A 184 19.22 22.71 17.65
CA ASP A 184 19.27 23.59 18.83
C ASP A 184 19.84 22.89 20.07
#